data_AF-A0A2C6CT87-F1
#
_entry.id   AF-A0A2C6CT87-F1
#
_cell.length_a   1.000
_cell.length_b   1.000
_cell.length_c   1.000
_cell.angle_alpha   90.00
_cell.angle_beta   90.00
_cell.angle_gamma   90.00
#
_symmetry.space_group_name_H-M   'P 1'
#
loop_
_entity.id
_entity.type
_entity.pdbx_description
1 polymer ?
#
loop_
_entity_poly.entity_id
_entity_poly.type
_entity_poly.pdbx_seq_one_letter_code
_entity_poly.pdbx_strand_id
1 'polypeptide(L)'
;MKATIGLENIRFTGTHGYYEEENVMGNEFSIDVEVDSDILSAATSDDLGGTVNYSTIYYLVQAEMKKESKLLEALAYRVAARIENQFHSVSRVKVRLRKLHPPLGGQVGAAFVEIELGGSGLPGIPGPSGIPPGFGEKQVFDESSEDDFGDYDEDDDYSY
;
A
#
# COMPACT_ATOMS: atom_id res chain seq x y z
N MET A 1 12.19 24.79 -13.31
CA MET A 1 11.71 23.94 -14.42
C MET A 1 11.20 22.67 -13.79
N LYS A 2 9.92 22.32 -13.97
CA LYS A 2 9.38 21.10 -13.38
C LYS A 2 9.61 19.90 -14.30
N ALA A 3 9.94 18.77 -13.72
CA ALA A 3 9.98 17.49 -14.42
C ALA A 3 9.36 16.40 -13.55
N THR A 4 8.81 15.40 -14.23
CA THR A 4 8.35 14.16 -13.60
C THR A 4 9.43 13.10 -13.77
N ILE A 5 9.85 12.51 -12.66
CA ILE A 5 10.85 11.44 -12.60
C ILE A 5 10.15 10.24 -11.99
N GLY A 6 10.42 9.04 -12.50
CA GLY A 6 9.67 7.89 -12.01
C GLY A 6 10.23 6.56 -12.46
N LEU A 7 9.60 5.52 -11.96
CA LEU A 7 9.84 4.13 -12.32
C LEU A 7 8.50 3.50 -12.65
N GLU A 8 8.44 2.79 -13.76
CA GLU A 8 7.25 2.09 -14.21
C GLU A 8 7.43 0.58 -14.07
N ASN A 9 6.33 -0.10 -13.76
CA ASN A 9 6.19 -1.55 -13.78
C ASN A 9 7.24 -2.29 -12.95
N ILE A 10 7.57 -1.78 -11.76
CA ILE A 10 8.46 -2.47 -10.84
C ILE A 10 7.74 -3.72 -10.33
N ARG A 11 8.29 -4.91 -10.60
CA ARG A 11 7.70 -6.19 -10.24
C ARG A 11 8.21 -6.69 -8.89
N PHE A 12 7.31 -7.12 -8.03
CA PHE A 12 7.61 -7.78 -6.77
C PHE A 12 6.68 -8.96 -6.56
N THR A 13 7.18 -9.99 -5.87
CA THR A 13 6.38 -11.10 -5.37
C THR A 13 6.27 -10.97 -3.86
N GLY A 14 5.08 -11.17 -3.29
CA GLY A 14 4.90 -11.05 -1.84
C GLY A 14 3.59 -11.63 -1.32
N THR A 15 3.48 -11.69 0.00
CA THR A 15 2.36 -12.22 0.78
C THR A 15 1.39 -11.11 1.21
N HIS A 16 1.22 -10.06 0.39
CA HIS A 16 0.24 -9.03 0.69
C HIS A 16 -1.16 -9.50 0.32
N GLY A 17 -2.10 -9.33 1.24
CA GLY A 17 -3.48 -9.79 1.05
C GLY A 17 -4.20 -10.04 2.37
N TYR A 18 -5.51 -10.19 2.29
CA TYR A 18 -6.36 -10.55 3.43
C TYR A 18 -6.54 -12.07 3.56
N TYR A 19 -6.54 -12.79 2.44
CA TYR A 19 -6.81 -14.22 2.41
C TYR A 19 -5.55 -15.03 2.74
N GLU A 20 -5.63 -15.87 3.78
CA GLU A 20 -4.51 -16.73 4.22
C GLU A 20 -4.09 -17.75 3.15
N GLU A 21 -5.03 -18.13 2.28
CA GLU A 21 -4.86 -19.07 1.17
C GLU A 21 -3.94 -18.52 0.06
N GLU A 22 -3.68 -17.21 0.03
CA GLU A 22 -2.78 -16.58 -0.94
C GLU A 22 -1.28 -16.72 -0.58
N ASN A 23 -0.98 -17.21 0.63
CA ASN A 23 0.41 -17.31 1.12
C ASN A 23 1.23 -18.44 0.47
N VAL A 24 0.59 -19.40 -0.22
CA VAL A 24 1.29 -20.61 -0.71
C VAL A 24 1.98 -20.39 -2.06
N MET A 25 1.42 -19.56 -2.96
CA MET A 25 2.01 -19.29 -4.29
C MET A 25 2.66 -17.91 -4.41
N GLY A 26 2.35 -16.99 -3.48
CA GLY A 26 2.79 -15.60 -3.54
C GLY A 26 2.05 -14.81 -4.61
N ASN A 27 1.63 -13.59 -4.27
CA ASN A 27 0.97 -12.69 -5.21
C ASN A 27 2.01 -11.89 -5.99
N GLU A 28 1.74 -11.64 -7.27
CA GLU A 28 2.56 -10.74 -8.10
C GLU A 28 2.01 -9.31 -8.04
N PHE A 29 2.91 -8.37 -7.80
CA PHE A 29 2.59 -6.95 -7.71
C PHE A 29 3.38 -6.15 -8.74
N SER A 30 2.76 -5.09 -9.25
CA SER A 30 3.41 -4.05 -10.04
C SER A 30 3.27 -2.71 -9.33
N ILE A 31 4.35 -1.96 -9.25
CA ILE A 31 4.33 -0.59 -8.75
C ILE A 31 4.84 0.36 -9.83
N ASP A 32 4.09 1.43 -10.07
CA ASP A 32 4.58 2.62 -10.74
C ASP A 32 4.72 3.75 -9.71
N VAL A 33 5.81 4.51 -9.79
CA VAL A 33 6.05 5.68 -8.96
C VAL A 33 6.42 6.84 -9.87
N GLU A 34 5.76 7.97 -9.68
CA GLU A 34 6.08 9.23 -10.30
C GLU A 34 6.29 10.29 -9.21
N VAL A 35 7.30 11.13 -9.39
CA VAL A 35 7.55 12.28 -8.52
C VAL A 35 7.77 13.53 -9.36
N ASP A 36 7.17 14.64 -8.95
CA ASP A 36 7.40 15.94 -9.57
C ASP A 36 8.37 16.77 -8.74
N SER A 37 9.47 17.19 -9.35
CA SER A 37 10.48 18.03 -8.70
C SER A 37 10.91 19.20 -9.59
N ASP A 38 11.41 20.27 -8.96
CA ASP A 38 12.08 21.33 -9.71
C ASP A 38 13.52 20.92 -9.98
N ILE A 39 13.82 20.66 -11.25
CA ILE A 39 15.12 20.18 -11.71
C ILE A 39 16.00 21.30 -12.26
N LEU A 40 15.59 22.57 -12.16
CA LEU A 40 16.31 23.67 -12.80
C LEU A 40 17.78 23.74 -12.38
N SER A 41 18.05 23.56 -11.08
CA SER A 41 19.42 23.54 -10.53
C SER A 41 20.21 22.35 -11.07
N ALA A 42 19.68 21.13 -10.91
CA ALA A 42 20.34 19.90 -11.31
C ALA A 42 20.59 19.82 -12.83
N ALA A 43 19.62 20.24 -13.64
CA ALA A 43 19.74 20.26 -15.10
C ALA A 43 20.77 21.27 -15.61
N THR A 44 21.02 22.35 -14.85
CA THR A 44 22.01 23.37 -15.21
C THR A 44 23.41 22.97 -14.73
N SER A 45 23.52 22.22 -13.63
CA SER A 45 24.80 21.82 -13.03
C SER A 45 25.28 20.41 -13.43
N ASP A 46 24.46 19.61 -14.12
CA ASP A 46 24.69 18.19 -14.40
C ASP A 46 25.09 17.39 -13.13
N ASP A 47 24.48 17.77 -11.99
CA ASP A 47 24.81 17.18 -10.68
C ASP A 47 23.68 16.27 -10.20
N LEU A 48 24.06 15.01 -9.96
CA LEU A 48 23.17 14.00 -9.40
C LEU A 48 22.78 14.32 -7.94
N GLY A 49 23.60 15.09 -7.21
CA GLY A 49 23.34 15.49 -5.83
C GLY A 49 22.14 16.43 -5.66
N GLY A 50 21.73 17.13 -6.72
CA GLY A 50 20.60 18.06 -6.73
C GLY A 50 19.29 17.51 -7.29
N THR A 51 19.26 16.24 -7.73
CA THR A 51 18.08 15.64 -8.40
C THR A 51 17.51 14.46 -7.64
N VAL A 52 16.30 14.05 -8.00
CA VAL A 52 15.68 12.85 -7.45
C VAL A 52 16.30 11.61 -8.10
N ASN A 53 17.03 10.82 -7.31
CA ASN A 53 17.62 9.57 -7.78
C ASN A 53 16.57 8.45 -7.81
N TYR A 54 16.23 7.96 -9.01
CA TYR A 54 15.28 6.86 -9.19
C TYR A 54 15.75 5.54 -8.54
N SER A 55 17.06 5.32 -8.38
CA SER A 55 17.60 4.16 -7.65
C SER A 55 17.17 4.21 -6.19
N THR A 56 17.20 5.40 -5.57
CA THR A 56 16.70 5.59 -4.20
C THR A 56 15.20 5.30 -4.13
N ILE A 57 14.40 5.76 -5.11
CA ILE A 57 12.98 5.40 -5.19
C ILE A 57 12.81 3.87 -5.20
N TYR A 58 13.54 3.15 -6.06
CA TYR A 58 13.49 1.69 -6.12
C TYR A 58 13.77 1.04 -4.75
N TYR A 59 14.83 1.47 -4.05
CA TYR A 59 15.17 0.91 -2.74
C TYR A 59 14.13 1.19 -1.66
N LEU A 60 13.50 2.38 -1.67
CA LEU A 60 12.41 2.70 -0.76
C LEU A 60 11.20 1.81 -1.02
N VAL A 61 10.81 1.65 -2.29
CA VAL A 61 9.72 0.76 -2.70
C VAL A 61 10.03 -0.67 -2.27
N GLN A 62 11.22 -1.18 -2.59
CA GLN A 62 11.63 -2.54 -2.20
C GLN A 62 11.57 -2.74 -0.68
N ALA A 63 11.96 -1.75 0.11
CA ALA A 63 11.92 -1.84 1.57
C ALA A 63 10.48 -1.90 2.12
N GLU A 64 9.52 -1.21 1.50
CA GLU A 64 8.11 -1.29 1.90
C GLU A 64 7.43 -2.57 1.40
N MET A 65 7.79 -3.08 0.21
CA MET A 65 7.29 -4.35 -0.31
C MET A 65 7.74 -5.56 0.51
N LYS A 66 8.86 -5.46 1.25
CA LYS A 66 9.28 -6.52 2.19
C LYS A 66 8.42 -6.59 3.46
N LYS A 67 7.62 -5.57 3.75
CA LYS A 67 6.76 -5.51 4.94
C LYS A 67 5.35 -5.92 4.57
N GLU A 68 4.87 -7.02 5.14
CA GLU A 68 3.53 -7.52 4.90
C GLU A 68 2.45 -6.47 5.14
N SER A 69 1.35 -6.57 4.41
CA SER A 69 0.23 -5.63 4.46
C SER A 69 -1.05 -6.33 4.04
N LYS A 70 -2.11 -6.07 4.79
CA LYS A 70 -3.44 -6.62 4.51
C LYS A 70 -4.13 -5.88 3.34
N LEU A 71 -3.80 -4.60 3.15
CA LEU A 71 -4.46 -3.69 2.20
C LEU A 71 -3.43 -3.08 1.23
N LEU A 72 -3.83 -2.94 -0.04
CA LEU A 72 -3.02 -2.30 -1.07
C LEU A 72 -2.93 -0.79 -0.83
N GLU A 73 -3.99 -0.19 -0.29
CA GLU A 73 -4.09 1.22 0.07
C GLU A 73 -3.04 1.60 1.12
N ALA A 74 -2.92 0.78 2.18
CA ALA A 74 -1.95 0.99 3.23
C ALA A 74 -0.51 0.88 2.68
N LEU A 75 -0.26 -0.11 1.83
CA LEU A 75 1.05 -0.31 1.21
C LEU A 75 1.42 0.85 0.28
N ALA A 76 0.50 1.27 -0.60
CA ALA A 76 0.70 2.42 -1.48
C ALA A 76 0.99 3.70 -0.68
N TYR A 77 0.21 3.96 0.39
CA TYR A 77 0.42 5.12 1.26
C TYR A 77 1.78 5.11 1.94
N ARG A 78 2.22 3.97 2.50
CA ARG A 78 3.56 3.85 3.10
C ARG A 78 4.67 4.17 2.09
N VAL A 79 4.54 3.68 0.86
CA VAL A 79 5.50 3.97 -0.22
C VAL A 79 5.52 5.46 -0.52
N ALA A 80 4.36 6.07 -0.78
CA ALA A 80 4.28 7.49 -1.13
C ALA A 80 4.81 8.38 0.00
N ALA A 81 4.38 8.14 1.24
CA ALA A 81 4.81 8.91 2.39
C ALA A 81 6.32 8.76 2.64
N ARG A 82 6.88 7.57 2.43
CA ARG A 82 8.32 7.35 2.61
C ARG A 82 9.15 8.09 1.55
N ILE A 83 8.67 8.16 0.31
CA ILE A 83 9.31 8.92 -0.76
C ILE A 83 9.23 10.42 -0.48
N GLU A 84 8.05 10.93 -0.13
CA GLU A 84 7.86 12.35 0.22
C GLU A 84 8.80 12.79 1.36
N ASN A 85 8.92 11.99 2.42
CA ASN A 85 9.82 12.27 3.54
C ASN A 85 11.31 12.18 3.16
N GLN A 86 11.67 11.41 2.14
CA GLN A 86 13.06 11.27 1.70
C GLN A 86 13.52 12.48 0.85
N PHE A 87 12.61 13.08 0.07
CA PHE A 87 12.93 14.10 -0.92
C PHE A 87 12.20 15.42 -0.65
N HIS A 88 12.87 16.36 0.01
CA HIS A 88 12.33 17.69 0.30
C HIS A 88 12.07 18.56 -0.95
N SER A 89 12.69 18.23 -2.08
CA SER A 89 12.53 18.94 -3.35
C SER A 89 11.34 18.43 -4.19
N VAL A 90 10.63 17.41 -3.71
CA VAL A 90 9.48 16.83 -4.40
C VAL A 90 8.21 17.56 -4.00
N SER A 91 7.40 17.92 -5.00
CA SER A 91 6.15 18.67 -4.83
C SER A 91 4.89 17.81 -4.98
N ARG A 92 5.03 16.64 -5.62
CA ARG A 92 3.97 15.65 -5.82
C ARG A 92 4.61 14.27 -5.92
N VAL A 93 4.01 13.27 -5.28
CA VAL A 93 4.34 11.85 -5.35
C VAL A 93 3.09 11.10 -5.74
N LYS A 94 3.12 10.38 -6.85
CA LYS A 94 2.04 9.52 -7.31
C LYS A 94 2.51 8.08 -7.32
N VAL A 95 1.73 7.20 -6.70
CA VAL A 95 2.02 5.77 -6.59
C VAL A 95 0.83 4.98 -7.09
N ARG A 96 1.05 4.10 -8.07
CA ARG A 96 0.06 3.14 -8.54
C ARG A 96 0.54 1.73 -8.25
N LEU A 97 -0.15 1.04 -7.37
CA LEU A 97 0.10 -0.35 -7.00
C LEU A 97 -0.95 -1.24 -7.64
N ARG A 98 -0.51 -2.31 -8.30
CA ARG A 98 -1.33 -3.32 -8.96
C ARG A 98 -1.07 -4.69 -8.36
N LYS A 99 -2.12 -5.44 -8.08
CA LYS A 99 -2.09 -6.88 -7.86
C LYS A 99 -2.44 -7.56 -9.18
N LEU A 100 -1.48 -8.29 -9.74
CA LEU A 100 -1.65 -9.00 -11.00
C LEU A 100 -2.40 -10.31 -10.76
N HIS A 101 -3.19 -10.71 -11.76
CA HIS A 101 -3.93 -11.97 -11.74
C HIS A 101 -4.67 -12.22 -10.41
N PRO A 102 -5.42 -11.25 -9.87
CA PRO A 102 -6.12 -11.46 -8.60
C PRO A 102 -7.09 -12.63 -8.76
N PRO A 103 -7.24 -13.49 -7.72
CA PRO A 103 -8.10 -14.67 -7.76
C PRO A 103 -9.58 -14.27 -7.63
N LEU A 104 -10.05 -13.51 -8.60
CA LEU A 104 -11.47 -13.29 -8.83
C LEU A 104 -11.92 -14.45 -9.72
N GLY A 105 -13.12 -15.01 -9.51
CA GLY A 105 -13.61 -16.19 -10.26
C GLY A 105 -13.76 -16.02 -11.78
N GLY A 106 -13.14 -15.01 -12.40
CA GLY A 106 -13.04 -14.76 -13.83
C GLY A 106 -11.70 -14.11 -14.20
N GLN A 107 -11.41 -14.00 -15.50
CA GLN A 107 -10.13 -13.47 -15.98
C GLN A 107 -10.06 -11.94 -15.88
N VAL A 108 -9.11 -11.44 -15.09
CA VAL A 108 -8.85 -10.01 -14.89
C VAL A 108 -7.36 -9.73 -15.00
N GLY A 109 -6.99 -8.61 -15.63
CA GLY A 109 -5.58 -8.24 -15.82
C GLY A 109 -4.89 -7.87 -14.51
N ALA A 110 -5.46 -6.92 -13.76
CA ALA A 110 -4.97 -6.52 -12.45
C ALA A 110 -6.05 -5.76 -11.66
N ALA A 111 -6.04 -5.91 -10.34
CA ALA A 111 -6.67 -4.96 -9.43
C ALA A 111 -5.65 -3.88 -9.06
N PHE A 112 -6.04 -2.61 -8.93
CA PHE A 112 -5.08 -1.56 -8.63
C PHE A 112 -5.62 -0.47 -7.69
N VAL A 113 -4.69 0.15 -6.98
CA VAL A 113 -4.90 1.35 -6.18
C VAL A 113 -3.92 2.41 -6.66
N GLU A 114 -4.39 3.65 -6.78
CA GLU A 114 -3.58 4.81 -7.11
C GLU A 114 -3.79 5.87 -6.05
N ILE A 115 -2.69 6.44 -5.56
CA ILE A 115 -2.71 7.56 -4.63
C ILE A 115 -1.77 8.66 -5.08
N GLU A 116 -2.04 9.87 -4.61
CA GLU A 116 -1.21 11.04 -4.86
C GLU A 116 -1.06 11.85 -3.56
N LEU A 117 0.19 12.15 -3.21
CA LEU A 117 0.56 13.03 -2.08
C LEU A 117 1.28 14.26 -2.63
N GLY A 118 1.06 15.44 -2.03
CA GLY A 118 1.66 16.68 -2.49
C GLY A 118 0.94 17.27 -3.72
N GLY A 119 0.48 18.51 -3.58
CA GLY A 119 -0.30 19.21 -4.59
C GLY A 119 -1.30 20.16 -3.92
N SER A 120 -1.19 21.45 -4.22
CA SER A 120 -2.26 22.42 -3.95
C SER A 120 -3.44 22.11 -4.89
N GLY A 121 -4.20 21.06 -4.59
CA GLY A 121 -5.19 20.55 -5.53
C GLY A 121 -5.97 19.36 -5.01
N LEU A 122 -6.51 19.46 -3.79
CA LEU A 122 -7.71 18.70 -3.49
C LEU A 122 -8.84 19.27 -4.38
N PRO A 123 -9.48 18.51 -5.29
CA PRO A 123 -10.87 18.80 -5.59
C PRO A 123 -11.59 18.61 -4.26
N GLY A 124 -12.20 19.69 -3.74
CA GLY A 124 -12.65 19.79 -2.37
C GLY A 124 -13.32 18.52 -1.86
N ILE A 125 -12.74 17.93 -0.83
CA ILE A 125 -13.51 17.15 0.12
C ILE A 125 -14.37 18.20 0.84
N PRO A 126 -15.69 18.30 0.63
CA PRO A 126 -16.50 19.12 1.53
C PRO A 126 -16.24 18.59 2.94
N GLY A 127 -16.10 19.50 3.91
CA GLY A 127 -15.94 19.15 5.32
C GLY A 127 -17.01 18.14 5.80
N PRO A 128 -16.87 17.58 7.02
CA PRO A 128 -17.46 16.32 7.49
C PRO A 128 -19.01 16.30 7.56
N SER A 129 -19.69 16.49 6.43
CA SER A 129 -21.14 16.65 6.30
C SER A 129 -21.70 15.82 5.14
N GLY A 130 -20.96 14.80 4.70
CA GLY A 130 -21.29 14.01 3.51
C GLY A 130 -21.05 12.51 3.68
N ILE A 131 -21.26 11.95 4.88
CA ILE A 131 -21.50 10.50 4.99
C ILE A 131 -22.82 10.24 4.26
N PRO A 132 -22.87 9.43 3.19
CA PRO A 132 -24.12 9.06 2.58
C PRO A 132 -24.95 8.27 3.61
N PRO A 133 -26.21 8.66 3.90
CA PRO A 133 -27.08 7.84 4.74
C PRO A 133 -27.34 6.54 3.97
N GLY A 134 -26.73 5.45 4.42
CA GLY A 134 -26.75 4.18 3.69
C GLY A 134 -25.52 3.29 3.83
N PHE A 135 -24.46 3.70 4.55
CA PHE A 135 -23.57 2.73 5.20
C PHE A 135 -24.36 2.05 6.34
N GLY A 136 -25.26 1.17 5.90
CA GLY A 136 -26.19 0.42 6.71
C GLY A 136 -25.45 -0.55 7.61
N GLU A 137 -25.86 -0.49 8.86
CA GLU A 137 -26.12 -1.62 9.73
C GLU A 137 -24.97 -2.62 9.92
N LYS A 138 -24.38 -2.50 11.11
CA LYS A 138 -24.18 -3.62 12.04
C LYS A 138 -24.42 -4.99 11.38
N GLN A 139 -23.35 -5.65 10.94
CA GLN A 139 -23.35 -7.09 11.12
C GLN A 139 -23.22 -7.32 12.62
N VAL A 140 -24.40 -7.54 13.21
CA VAL A 140 -24.59 -8.23 14.47
C VAL A 140 -23.74 -9.50 14.40
N PHE A 141 -22.65 -9.53 15.17
CA PHE A 141 -22.09 -10.81 15.57
C PHE A 141 -23.16 -11.45 16.46
N ASP A 142 -23.74 -12.52 15.96
CA ASP A 142 -24.61 -13.40 16.71
C ASP A 142 -23.77 -14.07 17.79
N GLU A 143 -23.69 -13.44 18.97
CA GLU A 143 -23.24 -14.08 20.20
C GLU A 143 -24.42 -14.88 20.77
N SER A 144 -24.75 -16.01 20.15
CA SER A 144 -25.74 -16.97 20.65
C SER A 144 -25.49 -18.37 20.12
N SER A 145 -24.37 -18.96 20.51
CA SER A 145 -24.33 -20.41 20.77
C SER A 145 -23.36 -20.67 21.91
N GLU A 146 -23.92 -20.73 23.12
CA GLU A 146 -23.42 -21.59 24.17
C GLU A 146 -23.28 -22.99 23.59
N ASP A 147 -22.07 -23.55 23.57
CA ASP A 147 -21.87 -25.00 23.64
C ASP A 147 -20.43 -25.27 24.13
N ASP A 148 -20.37 -25.73 25.38
CA ASP A 148 -19.46 -26.74 25.90
C ASP A 148 -17.96 -26.36 26.04
N PHE A 149 -17.67 -25.42 26.94
CA PHE A 149 -16.45 -25.55 27.75
C PHE A 149 -16.65 -26.77 28.67
N GLY A 150 -16.22 -27.94 28.19
CA GLY A 150 -16.12 -29.13 29.01
C GLY A 150 -15.23 -28.86 30.23
N ASP A 151 -15.71 -29.28 31.39
CA ASP A 151 -14.98 -29.38 32.65
C ASP A 151 -13.60 -29.99 32.39
N TYR A 152 -12.55 -29.18 32.53
CA TYR A 152 -11.24 -29.72 32.83
C TYR A 152 -11.24 -30.02 34.32
N ASP A 153 -11.65 -31.24 34.66
CA ASP A 153 -11.37 -31.83 35.97
C ASP A 153 -9.87 -31.69 36.24
N GLU A 154 -9.54 -30.89 37.27
CA GLU A 154 -8.34 -31.07 38.06
C GLU A 154 -8.38 -32.49 38.61
N ASP A 155 -7.49 -33.37 38.15
CA ASP A 155 -6.67 -34.25 38.99
C ASP A 155 -5.85 -35.25 38.14
N ASP A 156 -4.73 -35.66 38.73
CA ASP A 156 -3.86 -36.80 38.39
C ASP A 156 -2.68 -36.61 37.41
N ASP A 157 -1.57 -36.20 38.03
CA ASP A 157 -0.34 -37.00 38.18
C ASP A 157 0.27 -37.61 36.91
N TYR A 158 1.31 -36.96 36.40
CA TYR A 158 2.45 -37.70 35.86
C TYR A 158 3.76 -37.12 36.42
N SER A 159 4.19 -37.81 37.47
CA SER A 159 5.51 -37.79 38.06
C SER A 159 6.59 -38.36 37.11
N TYR A 160 7.70 -37.60 37.06
CA TYR A 160 9.06 -37.85 36.53
C TYR A 160 9.31 -38.10 35.04
#